data_AF-A0A973MDU5-F1
#
_entry.id   AF-A0A973MDU5-F1
#
_cell.length_a   1.000
_cell.length_b   1.000
_cell.length_c   1.000
_cell.angle_alpha   90.00
_cell.angle_beta   90.00
_cell.angle_gamma   90.00
#
_symmetry.space_group_name_H-M   'P 1'
#
loop_
_entity.id
_entity.type
_entity.pdbx_description
1 polymer ?
#
loop_
_entity_poly.entity_id
_entity_poly.type
_entity_poly.pdbx_seq_one_letter_code
_entity_poly.pdbx_strand_id
1 'polypeptide(L)'
;MNHYSGSIPNTLNHGREWLQHAVCKADPDAMHPGNDESGIAYAKRIWAACPVRMVCLQDALRTGDNDHGIRGALKPSERRAVAQRLNPDQYTNADAVTDAVQAVLHPATAERTLRDLWEERAYELPGGHLGWRGDAGALSFQGRAYTPKRIAFLLHRGYDPVGIVRRTCPVVECVHPLHVADNRERWQQQQTEPGKPEQVAAQGGRKLAECGTTSAYQRHVRNKEFIDDACRAANAAAQARYARTGSTKAVG
;
A
#
# COMPACT_ATOMS: atom_id res chain seq x y z
N MET A 1 -24.72 42.85 50.80
CA MET A 1 -24.33 41.75 49.89
C MET A 1 -23.04 42.15 49.20
N ASN A 2 -21.91 41.48 49.50
CA ASN A 2 -20.64 41.78 48.83
C ASN A 2 -20.59 41.06 47.49
N HIS A 3 -20.61 41.83 46.39
CA HIS A 3 -20.38 41.33 45.05
C HIS A 3 -18.88 41.14 44.83
N TYR A 4 -18.44 39.89 44.82
CA TYR A 4 -17.09 39.53 44.43
C TYR A 4 -16.93 39.71 42.91
N SER A 5 -16.05 40.64 42.51
CA SER A 5 -15.74 40.99 41.11
C SER A 5 -14.34 40.52 40.67
N GLY A 6 -13.76 39.54 41.37
CA GLY A 6 -12.48 38.97 40.97
C GLY A 6 -12.64 38.10 39.73
N SER A 7 -11.93 38.41 38.64
CA SER A 7 -11.79 37.51 37.50
C SER A 7 -11.30 36.14 37.98
N ILE A 8 -12.07 35.09 37.74
CA ILE A 8 -11.66 33.71 38.05
C ILE A 8 -10.47 33.39 37.15
N PRO A 9 -9.26 33.12 37.68
CA PRO A 9 -8.14 32.70 36.85
C PRO A 9 -8.52 31.42 36.13
N ASN A 10 -8.25 31.32 34.83
CA ASN A 10 -8.55 30.14 34.03
C ASN A 10 -7.60 28.99 34.40
N THR A 11 -7.85 28.34 35.53
CA THR A 11 -7.05 27.23 36.08
C THR A 11 -7.33 25.89 35.40
N LEU A 12 -8.23 25.83 34.41
CA LEU A 12 -8.72 24.57 33.84
C LEU A 12 -7.89 24.00 32.68
N ASN A 13 -6.85 24.68 32.18
CA ASN A 13 -6.27 24.28 30.89
C ASN A 13 -4.74 24.17 30.78
N HIS A 14 -3.95 24.51 31.80
CA HIS A 14 -2.48 24.52 31.65
C HIS A 14 -1.86 23.15 31.31
N GLY A 15 -2.53 22.05 31.67
CA GLY A 15 -2.08 20.69 31.33
C GLY A 15 -2.47 20.18 29.94
N ARG A 16 -3.34 20.89 29.20
CA ARG A 16 -3.85 20.45 27.88
C ARG A 16 -3.73 21.50 26.78
N GLU A 17 -2.86 22.50 26.95
CA GLU A 17 -2.55 23.50 25.93
C GLU A 17 -2.08 22.87 24.61
N TRP A 18 -1.41 21.71 24.68
CA TRP A 18 -1.01 20.93 23.50
C TRP A 18 -2.19 20.57 22.59
N LEU A 19 -3.43 20.41 23.10
CA LEU A 19 -4.60 20.13 22.27
C LEU A 19 -4.82 21.22 21.22
N GLN A 20 -4.44 22.47 21.47
CA GLN A 20 -4.60 23.57 20.52
C GLN A 20 -3.90 23.32 19.18
N HIS A 21 -2.86 22.48 19.17
CA HIS A 21 -2.07 22.12 17.98
C HIS A 21 -2.52 20.80 17.33
N ALA A 22 -3.62 20.20 17.79
CA ALA A 22 -4.13 18.94 17.25
C ALA A 22 -4.83 19.15 15.90
N VAL A 23 -4.23 18.59 14.83
CA VAL A 23 -4.76 18.67 13.45
C VAL A 23 -6.13 18.00 13.32
N CYS A 24 -6.39 16.93 14.08
CA CYS A 24 -7.64 16.18 14.02
C CYS A 24 -8.88 16.99 14.44
N LYS A 25 -8.71 18.15 15.08
CA LYS A 25 -9.83 19.05 15.41
C LYS A 25 -10.57 19.58 14.18
N ALA A 26 -9.92 19.56 13.01
CA ALA A 26 -10.53 19.98 11.76
C ALA A 26 -11.62 19.01 11.28
N ASP A 27 -11.60 17.75 11.73
CA ASP A 27 -12.55 16.71 11.32
C ASP A 27 -12.83 15.75 12.50
N PRO A 28 -13.66 16.16 13.48
CA PRO A 28 -13.95 15.34 14.66
C PRO A 28 -14.67 14.03 14.32
N ASP A 29 -15.60 14.05 13.36
CA ASP A 29 -16.39 12.88 12.99
C ASP A 29 -15.51 11.78 12.39
N ALA A 30 -14.49 12.16 11.60
CA ALA A 30 -13.51 11.20 11.08
C ALA A 30 -12.74 10.45 12.17
N MET A 31 -12.66 10.98 13.40
CA MET A 31 -11.99 10.28 14.52
C MET A 31 -12.85 9.17 15.12
N HIS A 32 -14.11 9.02 14.69
CA HIS A 32 -15.03 7.99 15.14
C HIS A 32 -15.56 7.10 13.99
N PRO A 33 -14.69 6.46 13.18
CA PRO A 33 -15.11 5.72 11.99
C PRO A 33 -15.79 4.36 12.28
N GLY A 34 -16.01 4.00 13.55
CA GLY A 34 -16.49 2.67 13.94
C GLY A 34 -15.54 1.57 13.45
N ASN A 35 -16.07 0.63 12.66
CA ASN A 35 -15.32 -0.48 12.05
C ASN A 35 -15.06 -0.28 10.54
N ASP A 36 -15.35 0.90 9.97
CA ASP A 36 -15.05 1.16 8.56
C ASP A 36 -13.54 1.31 8.35
N GLU A 37 -12.93 0.33 7.66
CA GLU A 37 -11.50 0.30 7.34
C GLU A 37 -11.07 1.53 6.52
N SER A 38 -11.93 2.07 5.64
CA SER A 38 -11.59 3.25 4.84
C SER A 38 -11.56 4.52 5.70
N GLY A 39 -12.55 4.68 6.58
CA GLY A 39 -12.59 5.74 7.58
C GLY A 39 -11.43 5.67 8.56
N ILE A 40 -11.05 4.47 9.03
CA ILE A 40 -9.87 4.25 9.88
C ILE A 40 -8.59 4.69 9.15
N ALA A 41 -8.41 4.29 7.88
CA ALA A 41 -7.25 4.67 7.09
C ALA A 41 -7.20 6.20 6.81
N TYR A 42 -8.34 6.84 6.61
CA TYR A 42 -8.43 8.30 6.46
C TYR A 42 -8.05 9.02 7.77
N ALA A 43 -8.61 8.61 8.90
CA ALA A 43 -8.26 9.17 10.21
C ALA A 43 -6.78 9.01 10.55
N LYS A 44 -6.20 7.82 10.30
CA LYS A 44 -4.76 7.57 10.50
C LYS A 44 -3.87 8.49 9.65
N ARG A 45 -4.31 8.90 8.45
CA ARG A 45 -3.59 9.89 7.62
C ARG A 45 -3.59 11.29 8.23
N ILE A 46 -4.71 11.74 8.77
CA ILE A 46 -4.79 13.03 9.51
C ILE A 46 -3.80 13.02 10.69
N TRP A 47 -3.71 11.90 11.40
CA TRP A 47 -2.81 11.74 12.54
C TRP A 47 -1.33 11.62 12.17
N ALA A 48 -0.99 11.17 10.96
CA ALA A 48 0.40 10.94 10.54
C ALA A 48 1.25 12.22 10.61
N ALA A 49 0.66 13.38 10.36
CA ALA A 49 1.32 14.68 10.37
C ALA A 49 1.05 15.51 11.65
N CYS A 50 0.30 14.97 12.63
CA CYS A 50 -0.11 15.73 13.80
C CYS A 50 1.07 15.95 14.77
N PRO A 51 1.47 17.21 15.06
CA PRO A 51 2.67 17.50 15.85
C PRO A 51 2.54 17.06 17.31
N VAL A 52 1.32 16.88 17.79
CA VAL A 52 1.03 16.49 19.19
C VAL A 52 0.67 15.02 19.33
N ARG A 53 0.92 14.19 18.31
CA ARG A 53 0.59 12.75 18.30
C ARG A 53 1.13 12.02 19.53
N MET A 54 2.40 12.24 19.88
CA MET A 54 3.04 11.56 21.01
C MET A 54 2.43 11.97 22.34
N VAL A 55 2.37 13.27 22.63
CA VAL A 55 1.78 13.80 23.88
C VAL A 55 0.31 13.38 24.01
N CYS A 56 -0.43 13.34 22.89
CA CYS A 56 -1.81 12.85 22.87
C CYS A 56 -1.93 11.37 23.23
N LEU A 57 -1.04 10.53 22.71
CA LEU A 57 -1.01 9.10 23.03
C LEU A 57 -0.66 8.88 24.51
N GLN A 58 0.37 9.57 25.02
CA GLN A 58 0.77 9.50 26.43
C GLN A 58 -0.37 9.93 27.36
N ASP A 59 -1.07 11.01 27.01
CA ASP A 59 -2.26 11.45 27.74
C ASP A 59 -3.37 10.40 27.72
N ALA A 60 -3.64 9.79 26.57
CA ALA A 60 -4.63 8.72 26.44
C ALA A 60 -4.31 7.52 27.32
N LEU A 61 -3.04 7.09 27.36
CA LEU A 61 -2.58 5.98 28.19
C LEU A 61 -2.74 6.32 29.68
N ARG A 62 -2.32 7.53 30.08
CA ARG A 62 -2.40 8.01 31.47
C ARG A 62 -3.83 8.15 31.99
N THR A 63 -4.76 8.61 31.16
CA THR A 63 -6.17 8.76 31.56
C THR A 63 -7.00 7.50 31.32
N GLY A 64 -6.42 6.45 30.71
CA GLY A 64 -7.13 5.22 30.38
C GLY A 64 -8.18 5.38 29.28
N ASP A 65 -8.03 6.38 28.39
CA ASP A 65 -8.98 6.65 27.31
C ASP A 65 -8.82 5.61 26.18
N ASN A 66 -9.45 4.45 26.37
CA ASN A 66 -9.19 3.22 25.60
C ASN A 66 -10.43 2.60 24.95
N ASP A 67 -11.57 3.31 24.97
CA ASP A 67 -12.87 2.74 24.62
C ASP A 67 -13.42 3.26 23.29
N HIS A 68 -13.08 4.48 22.88
CA HIS A 68 -13.70 5.13 21.73
C HIS A 68 -12.70 5.81 20.80
N GLY A 69 -13.05 5.85 19.51
CA GLY A 69 -12.39 6.64 18.48
C GLY A 69 -10.89 6.39 18.29
N ILE A 70 -10.31 7.15 17.38
CA ILE A 70 -8.87 7.14 17.09
C ILE A 70 -8.22 8.30 17.85
N ARG A 71 -7.28 7.96 18.73
CA ARG A 71 -6.54 8.91 19.57
C ARG A 71 -5.07 8.55 19.57
N GLY A 72 -4.18 9.53 19.44
CA GLY A 72 -2.74 9.28 19.35
C GLY A 72 -2.38 8.37 18.16
N ALA A 73 -3.13 8.46 17.06
CA ALA A 73 -3.05 7.60 15.87
C ALA A 73 -3.42 6.12 16.04
N LEU A 74 -4.01 5.74 17.19
CA LEU A 74 -4.36 4.35 17.48
C LEU A 74 -5.86 4.18 17.71
N LYS A 75 -6.40 3.03 17.26
CA LYS A 75 -7.77 2.60 17.58
C LYS A 75 -7.86 2.09 19.04
N PRO A 76 -9.07 1.95 19.62
CA PRO A 76 -9.25 1.56 21.02
C PRO A 76 -8.51 0.27 21.41
N SER A 77 -8.59 -0.76 20.56
CA SER A 77 -7.90 -2.05 20.82
C SER A 77 -6.37 -1.96 20.71
N GLU A 78 -5.85 -1.14 19.79
CA GLU A 78 -4.40 -0.89 19.70
C GLU A 78 -3.90 -0.16 20.96
N ARG A 79 -4.63 0.85 21.45
CA ARG A 79 -4.27 1.56 22.69
C ARG A 79 -4.28 0.65 23.91
N ARG A 80 -5.29 -0.23 24.03
CA ARG A 80 -5.34 -1.26 25.09
C ARG A 80 -4.14 -2.19 25.03
N ALA A 81 -3.74 -2.63 23.84
CA ALA A 81 -2.57 -3.49 23.69
C ALA A 81 -1.25 -2.77 24.03
N VAL A 82 -1.14 -1.46 23.75
CA VAL A 82 0.02 -0.65 24.16
C VAL A 82 0.07 -0.53 25.69
N ALA A 83 -1.06 -0.20 26.31
CA ALA A 83 -1.15 -0.09 27.77
C ALA A 83 -0.80 -1.40 28.49
N GLN A 84 -1.18 -2.56 27.92
CA GLN A 84 -0.85 -3.87 28.48
C GLN A 84 0.65 -4.22 28.45
N ARG A 85 1.46 -3.50 27.67
CA ARG A 85 2.91 -3.74 27.52
C ARG A 85 3.79 -2.82 28.36
N LEU A 86 3.18 -1.82 28.99
CA LEU A 86 3.88 -0.79 29.74
C LEU A 86 3.40 -0.82 31.19
N ASN A 87 4.32 -0.57 32.11
CA ASN A 87 3.96 -0.19 33.46
C ASN A 87 3.51 1.30 33.48
N PRO A 88 2.61 1.72 34.39
CA PRO A 88 2.11 3.10 34.42
C PRO A 88 3.20 4.19 34.54
N ASP A 89 4.33 3.88 35.19
CA ASP A 89 5.50 4.77 35.29
C ASP A 89 6.19 5.01 33.95
N GLN A 90 5.98 4.15 32.96
CA GLN A 90 6.57 4.24 31.62
C GLN A 90 5.75 5.09 30.65
N TYR A 91 4.51 5.49 30.99
CA TYR A 91 3.63 6.22 30.06
C TYR A 91 4.15 7.58 29.62
N THR A 92 5.02 8.23 30.41
CA THR A 92 5.63 9.52 30.07
C THR A 92 6.95 9.37 29.31
N ASN A 93 7.51 8.15 29.23
CA ASN A 93 8.72 7.87 28.48
C ASN A 93 8.38 7.67 26.99
N ALA A 94 8.82 8.61 26.14
CA ALA A 94 8.51 8.59 24.72
C ALA A 94 9.10 7.38 23.98
N ASP A 95 10.29 6.91 24.38
CA ASP A 95 10.96 5.77 23.76
C ASP A 95 10.22 4.47 24.11
N ALA A 96 9.92 4.27 25.40
CA ALA A 96 9.15 3.09 25.84
C ALA A 96 7.77 3.02 25.18
N VAL A 97 7.07 4.16 25.08
CA VAL A 97 5.79 4.25 24.36
C VAL A 97 5.97 3.96 22.88
N THR A 98 7.03 4.47 22.25
CA THR A 98 7.33 4.20 20.84
C THR A 98 7.59 2.71 20.59
N ASP A 99 8.40 2.07 21.42
CA ASP A 99 8.70 0.64 21.34
C ASP A 99 7.45 -0.22 21.52
N ALA A 100 6.60 0.12 22.50
CA ALA A 100 5.34 -0.57 22.72
C ALA A 100 4.39 -0.42 21.53
N VAL A 101 4.30 0.79 20.93
CA VAL A 101 3.52 1.03 19.71
C VAL A 101 4.05 0.21 18.55
N GLN A 102 5.36 0.21 18.32
CA GLN A 102 5.97 -0.60 17.27
C GLN A 102 5.65 -2.07 17.45
N ALA A 103 5.79 -2.61 18.66
CA ALA A 103 5.44 -3.99 18.93
C ALA A 103 3.92 -4.28 18.73
N VAL A 104 3.02 -3.30 18.90
CA VAL A 104 1.56 -3.51 18.76
C VAL A 104 1.15 -3.49 17.30
N LEU A 105 1.69 -2.54 16.54
CA LEU A 105 1.41 -2.39 15.11
C LEU A 105 2.17 -3.42 14.28
N HIS A 106 3.32 -3.88 14.78
CA HIS A 106 4.21 -4.84 14.16
C HIS A 106 4.59 -5.93 15.18
N PRO A 107 3.62 -6.74 15.64
CA PRO A 107 3.96 -7.81 16.58
C PRO A 107 4.90 -8.80 15.90
N ALA A 108 5.83 -9.39 16.64
CA ALA A 108 6.67 -10.47 16.11
C ALA A 108 5.85 -11.69 15.62
N THR A 109 4.57 -11.76 16.02
CA THR A 109 3.56 -12.71 15.53
C THR A 109 2.76 -12.22 14.32
N ALA A 110 2.87 -10.94 13.93
CA ALA A 110 2.39 -10.48 12.63
C ALA A 110 3.30 -11.10 11.57
N GLU A 111 2.70 -12.00 10.80
CA GLU A 111 3.23 -12.71 9.65
C GLU A 111 4.35 -11.93 8.93
N ARG A 112 5.58 -12.52 8.90
CA ARG A 112 6.73 -12.08 8.08
C ARG A 112 6.27 -11.30 6.87
N THR A 113 6.77 -10.11 6.57
CA THR A 113 6.37 -9.37 5.37
C THR A 113 7.11 -9.85 4.12
N LEU A 114 6.65 -9.45 2.93
CA LEU A 114 7.45 -9.63 1.70
C LEU A 114 8.81 -8.94 1.76
N ARG A 115 8.93 -7.87 2.56
CA ARG A 115 10.20 -7.17 2.80
C ARG A 115 11.12 -8.00 3.68
N ASP A 116 10.61 -8.62 4.74
CA ASP A 116 11.39 -9.52 5.60
C ASP A 116 11.92 -10.70 4.78
N LEU A 117 11.06 -11.31 3.94
CA LEU A 117 11.48 -12.37 3.01
C LEU A 117 12.58 -11.93 2.05
N TRP A 118 12.55 -10.68 1.59
CA TRP A 118 13.54 -10.13 0.69
C TRP A 118 14.88 -9.94 1.39
N GLU A 119 14.86 -9.31 2.56
CA GLU A 119 16.06 -9.02 3.36
C GLU A 119 16.76 -10.31 3.82
N GLU A 120 16.02 -11.37 4.10
CA GLU A 120 16.58 -12.67 4.47
C GLU A 120 17.22 -13.44 3.30
N ARG A 121 16.73 -13.25 2.07
CA ARG A 121 17.08 -14.14 0.94
C ARG A 121 17.82 -13.47 -0.20
N ALA A 122 17.66 -12.17 -0.41
CA ALA A 122 18.46 -11.45 -1.40
C ALA A 122 19.92 -11.40 -0.94
N TYR A 123 20.86 -11.58 -1.86
CA TYR A 123 22.28 -11.45 -1.57
C TYR A 123 23.01 -10.80 -2.75
N GLU A 124 24.13 -10.15 -2.46
CA GLU A 124 24.92 -9.47 -3.48
C GLU A 124 25.65 -10.45 -4.41
N LEU A 125 25.62 -10.13 -5.69
CA LEU A 125 26.41 -10.75 -6.73
C LEU A 125 27.40 -9.73 -7.31
N PRO A 126 28.53 -10.18 -7.91
CA PRO A 126 29.48 -9.28 -8.55
C PRO A 126 28.82 -8.35 -9.58
N GLY A 127 29.34 -7.13 -9.71
CA GLY A 127 28.89 -6.17 -10.73
C GLY A 127 27.56 -5.48 -10.44
N GLY A 128 27.12 -5.42 -9.17
CA GLY A 128 25.89 -4.73 -8.77
C GLY A 128 24.62 -5.53 -9.07
N HIS A 129 24.73 -6.85 -9.13
CA HIS A 129 23.60 -7.77 -9.28
C HIS A 129 23.15 -8.29 -7.91
N LEU A 130 21.92 -8.82 -7.83
CA LEU A 130 21.42 -9.51 -6.65
C LEU A 130 20.99 -10.92 -7.02
N GLY A 131 21.39 -11.90 -6.21
CA GLY A 131 20.92 -13.28 -6.26
C GLY A 131 19.85 -13.56 -5.21
N TRP A 132 19.29 -14.77 -5.25
CA TRP A 132 18.27 -15.23 -4.31
C TRP A 132 18.68 -16.55 -3.65
N ARG A 133 18.65 -16.62 -2.31
CA ARG A 133 18.96 -17.83 -1.55
C ARG A 133 17.77 -18.79 -1.52
N GLY A 134 18.03 -20.07 -1.81
CA GLY A 134 17.02 -21.14 -1.85
C GLY A 134 16.38 -21.29 -3.22
N ASP A 135 15.16 -21.84 -3.26
CA ASP A 135 14.44 -22.06 -4.51
C ASP A 135 14.08 -20.72 -5.19
N ALA A 136 14.46 -20.58 -6.46
CA ALA A 136 14.13 -19.44 -7.30
C ALA A 136 12.71 -19.54 -7.92
N GLY A 137 12.00 -20.63 -7.65
CA GLY A 137 10.61 -20.88 -7.99
C GLY A 137 9.62 -20.02 -7.20
N ALA A 138 8.33 -20.36 -7.35
CA ALA A 138 7.27 -19.63 -6.67
C ALA A 138 7.16 -20.07 -5.21
N LEU A 139 7.35 -19.14 -4.28
CA LEU A 139 7.11 -19.34 -2.86
C LEU A 139 5.69 -18.89 -2.50
N SER A 140 5.01 -19.66 -1.65
CA SER A 140 3.70 -19.26 -1.11
C SER A 140 3.90 -18.31 0.07
N PHE A 141 3.25 -17.16 0.03
CA PHE A 141 3.25 -16.18 1.10
C PHE A 141 1.84 -15.61 1.25
N GLN A 142 1.26 -15.74 2.46
CA GLN A 142 -0.14 -15.38 2.76
C GLN A 142 -1.15 -15.93 1.73
N GLY A 143 -0.96 -17.20 1.33
CA GLY A 143 -1.84 -17.87 0.36
C GLY A 143 -1.66 -17.44 -1.10
N ARG A 144 -0.74 -16.51 -1.41
CA ARG A 144 -0.41 -16.09 -2.78
C ARG A 144 1.00 -16.52 -3.16
N ALA A 145 1.15 -16.98 -4.40
CA ALA A 145 2.45 -17.37 -4.94
C ALA A 145 3.24 -16.14 -5.41
N TYR A 146 4.49 -16.03 -4.97
CA TYR A 146 5.44 -14.98 -5.37
C TYR A 146 6.74 -15.59 -5.88
N THR A 147 7.26 -15.08 -6.99
CA THR A 147 8.63 -15.38 -7.41
C THR A 147 9.57 -14.30 -6.89
N PRO A 148 10.89 -14.57 -6.74
CA PRO A 148 11.85 -13.58 -6.28
C PRO A 148 11.83 -12.28 -7.09
N LYS A 149 11.71 -12.39 -8.42
CA LYS A 149 11.60 -11.23 -9.33
C LYS A 149 10.31 -10.44 -9.13
N ARG A 150 9.20 -11.12 -8.81
CA ARG A 150 7.94 -10.45 -8.48
C ARG A 150 8.04 -9.67 -7.16
N ILE A 151 8.69 -10.24 -6.16
CA ILE A 151 8.96 -9.57 -4.88
C ILE A 151 9.84 -8.33 -5.11
N ALA A 152 10.95 -8.48 -5.84
CA ALA A 152 11.83 -7.37 -6.20
C ALA A 152 11.07 -6.22 -6.87
N PHE A 153 10.24 -6.55 -7.86
CA PHE A 153 9.43 -5.57 -8.60
C PHE A 153 8.44 -4.87 -7.68
N LEU A 154 7.67 -5.62 -6.88
CA LEU A 154 6.67 -5.09 -5.96
C LEU A 154 7.29 -4.12 -4.95
N LEU A 155 8.38 -4.52 -4.31
CA LEU A 155 9.03 -3.73 -3.27
C LEU A 155 9.63 -2.43 -3.82
N HIS A 156 10.10 -2.43 -5.08
CA HIS A 156 10.70 -1.25 -5.70
C HIS A 156 9.68 -0.35 -6.39
N ARG A 157 8.64 -0.91 -7.02
CA ARG A 157 7.65 -0.13 -7.79
C ARG A 157 6.42 0.25 -6.98
N GLY A 158 6.14 -0.46 -5.89
CA GLY A 158 4.97 -0.19 -5.05
C GLY A 158 3.63 -0.58 -5.67
N TYR A 159 3.62 -1.33 -6.78
CA TYR A 159 2.41 -1.82 -7.43
C TYR A 159 2.60 -3.22 -8.03
N ASP A 160 1.49 -3.94 -8.22
CA ASP A 160 1.46 -5.31 -8.74
C ASP A 160 1.88 -5.37 -10.22
N PRO A 161 2.83 -6.25 -10.62
CA PRO A 161 3.29 -6.30 -12.00
C PRO A 161 2.20 -6.80 -12.95
N VAL A 162 2.20 -6.26 -14.17
CA VAL A 162 1.36 -6.76 -15.25
C VAL A 162 2.04 -7.94 -15.93
N GLY A 163 1.44 -9.12 -15.78
CA GLY A 163 1.96 -10.36 -16.37
C GLY A 163 3.24 -10.84 -15.67
N ILE A 164 4.14 -11.46 -16.44
CA ILE A 164 5.35 -12.08 -15.90
C ILE A 164 6.48 -11.06 -15.77
N VAL A 165 7.12 -11.01 -14.61
CA VAL A 165 8.34 -10.23 -14.39
C VAL A 165 9.54 -10.99 -14.93
N ARG A 166 10.34 -10.33 -15.78
CA ARG A 166 11.55 -10.90 -16.39
C ARG A 166 12.76 -10.02 -16.10
N ARG A 167 13.95 -10.62 -16.14
CA ARG A 167 15.22 -9.90 -16.08
C ARG A 167 15.42 -9.07 -17.36
N THR A 168 16.02 -7.90 -17.20
CA THR A 168 16.46 -7.00 -18.30
C THR A 168 17.98 -6.97 -18.43
N CYS A 169 18.69 -7.77 -17.64
CA CYS A 169 20.15 -7.93 -17.68
C CYS A 169 20.56 -9.36 -18.08
N PRO A 170 21.82 -9.58 -18.51
CA PRO A 170 22.29 -10.89 -18.96
C PRO A 170 22.52 -11.90 -17.81
N VAL A 171 22.69 -11.44 -16.57
CA VAL A 171 22.96 -12.31 -15.41
C VAL A 171 21.73 -13.18 -15.08
N VAL A 172 21.90 -14.50 -15.16
CA VAL A 172 20.79 -15.47 -15.17
C VAL A 172 20.03 -15.51 -13.84
N GLU A 173 20.77 -15.59 -12.72
CA GLU A 173 20.23 -15.58 -11.35
C GLU A 173 19.82 -14.20 -10.83
N CYS A 174 19.96 -13.14 -11.64
CA CYS A 174 19.70 -11.78 -11.18
C CYS A 174 18.21 -11.57 -10.84
N VAL A 175 17.97 -11.08 -9.62
CA VAL A 175 16.69 -10.61 -9.11
C VAL A 175 16.71 -9.12 -8.76
N HIS A 176 17.78 -8.40 -9.08
CA HIS A 176 17.97 -6.99 -8.72
C HIS A 176 16.76 -6.13 -9.15
N PRO A 177 16.17 -5.29 -8.28
CA PRO A 177 14.94 -4.55 -8.58
C PRO A 177 15.02 -3.61 -9.80
N LEU A 178 16.20 -3.04 -10.06
CA LEU A 178 16.47 -2.24 -11.27
C LEU A 178 16.69 -3.08 -12.54
N HIS A 179 16.93 -4.39 -12.43
CA HIS A 179 17.20 -5.28 -13.55
C HIS A 179 16.02 -6.21 -13.84
N VAL A 180 14.82 -5.84 -13.40
CA VAL A 180 13.59 -6.56 -13.67
C VAL A 180 12.52 -5.61 -14.21
N ALA A 181 11.70 -6.12 -15.12
CA ALA A 181 10.61 -5.40 -15.75
C ALA A 181 9.41 -6.33 -15.94
N ASP A 182 8.20 -5.80 -15.84
CA ASP A 182 6.95 -6.52 -16.14
C ASP A 182 6.64 -6.50 -17.66
N ASN A 183 5.48 -7.01 -18.08
CA ASN A 183 5.12 -6.99 -19.51
C ASN A 183 4.97 -5.56 -20.07
N ARG A 184 4.48 -4.62 -19.25
CA ARG A 184 4.24 -3.23 -19.67
C ARG A 184 5.56 -2.54 -19.97
N GLU A 185 6.49 -2.58 -19.02
CA GLU A 185 7.77 -1.89 -19.12
C GLU A 185 8.61 -2.44 -20.27
N ARG A 186 8.62 -3.77 -20.48
CA ARG A 186 9.34 -4.36 -21.61
C ARG A 186 8.75 -3.98 -22.96
N TRP A 187 7.42 -3.87 -23.06
CA TRP A 187 6.80 -3.39 -24.29
C TRP A 187 7.17 -1.93 -24.56
N GLN A 188 7.16 -1.07 -23.54
CA GLN A 188 7.58 0.33 -23.67
C GLN A 188 9.04 0.44 -24.13
N GLN A 189 9.95 -0.32 -23.52
CA GLN A 189 11.36 -0.38 -23.92
C GLN A 189 11.52 -0.79 -25.39
N GLN A 190 10.80 -1.82 -25.84
CA GLN A 190 10.81 -2.23 -27.24
C GLN A 190 10.28 -1.17 -28.20
N GLN A 191 9.45 -0.21 -27.76
CA GLN A 191 8.97 0.87 -28.62
C GLN A 191 9.96 2.05 -28.68
N THR A 192 10.80 2.21 -27.65
CA THR A 192 11.80 3.28 -27.58
C THR A 192 13.19 2.85 -28.05
N GLU A 193 13.36 1.60 -28.47
CA GLU A 193 14.61 1.08 -29.05
C GLU A 193 15.01 1.85 -30.34
N PRO A 194 16.21 2.45 -30.40
CA PRO A 194 16.67 3.17 -31.58
C PRO A 194 16.78 2.22 -32.79
N GLY A 195 16.18 2.62 -33.92
CA GLY A 195 16.22 1.87 -35.17
C GLY A 195 15.02 0.94 -35.41
N LYS A 196 14.04 0.90 -34.52
CA LYS A 196 12.76 0.24 -34.82
C LYS A 196 12.00 1.06 -35.87
N PRO A 197 11.57 0.48 -37.01
CA PRO A 197 10.79 1.22 -37.99
C PRO A 197 9.50 1.72 -37.33
N GLU A 198 9.26 3.04 -37.43
CA GLU A 198 8.02 3.66 -37.01
C GLU A 198 6.86 2.90 -37.66
N GLN A 199 5.92 2.40 -36.86
CA GLN A 199 4.75 1.69 -37.38
C GLN A 199 3.87 2.70 -38.12
N VAL A 200 4.18 2.98 -39.40
CA VAL A 200 3.36 3.81 -40.26
C VAL A 200 1.98 3.16 -40.38
N ALA A 201 0.95 3.86 -39.90
CA ALA A 201 -0.43 3.43 -40.03
C ALA A 201 -0.73 3.20 -41.52
N ALA A 202 -1.08 1.97 -41.89
CA ALA A 202 -1.47 1.63 -43.25
C ALA A 202 -2.60 2.58 -43.70
N GLN A 203 -2.30 3.44 -44.68
CA GLN A 203 -3.26 4.38 -45.24
C GLN A 203 -4.33 3.58 -46.00
N GLY A 204 -5.55 3.55 -45.48
CA GLY A 204 -6.71 2.91 -46.13
C GLY A 204 -7.54 1.93 -45.28
N GLY A 205 -7.28 1.77 -43.98
CA GLY A 205 -8.02 0.86 -43.10
C GLY A 205 -9.18 1.49 -42.32
N ARG A 206 -10.19 0.69 -41.98
CA ARG A 206 -11.26 1.04 -41.01
C ARG A 206 -10.62 1.47 -39.69
N LYS A 207 -11.10 2.56 -39.06
CA LYS A 207 -10.57 3.06 -37.77
C LYS A 207 -10.45 1.91 -36.77
N LEU A 208 -9.27 1.78 -36.17
CA LEU A 208 -8.99 0.75 -35.16
C LEU A 208 -9.93 0.97 -33.97
N ALA A 209 -10.46 -0.13 -33.42
CA ALA A 209 -11.28 -0.06 -32.21
C ALA A 209 -10.46 0.49 -31.04
N GLU A 210 -11.04 1.40 -30.27
CA GLU A 210 -10.44 1.88 -29.04
C GLU A 210 -10.28 0.74 -28.02
N CYS A 211 -9.32 0.92 -27.10
CA CYS A 211 -9.10 -0.02 -26.00
C CYS A 211 -10.37 -0.18 -25.15
N GLY A 212 -10.52 -1.33 -24.49
CA GLY A 212 -11.75 -1.68 -23.77
C GLY A 212 -12.77 -2.47 -24.61
N THR A 213 -12.38 -2.94 -25.79
CA THR A 213 -13.22 -3.80 -26.65
C THR A 213 -12.56 -5.16 -26.89
N THR A 214 -13.36 -6.20 -27.15
CA THR A 214 -12.81 -7.53 -27.53
C THR A 214 -11.99 -7.44 -28.84
N SER A 215 -12.36 -6.55 -29.75
CA SER A 215 -11.60 -6.29 -30.99
C SER A 215 -10.24 -5.66 -30.71
N ALA A 216 -10.15 -4.71 -29.77
CA ALA A 216 -8.88 -4.15 -29.33
C ALA A 216 -8.01 -5.20 -28.61
N TYR A 217 -8.61 -6.05 -27.76
CA TYR A 217 -7.91 -7.19 -27.16
C TYR A 217 -7.27 -8.11 -28.21
N GLN A 218 -8.03 -8.50 -29.24
CA GLN A 218 -7.53 -9.36 -30.31
C GLN A 218 -6.42 -8.69 -31.13
N ARG A 219 -6.49 -7.37 -31.34
CA ARG A 219 -5.40 -6.61 -31.97
C ARG A 219 -4.12 -6.73 -31.15
N HIS A 220 -4.20 -6.47 -29.84
CA HIS A 220 -3.02 -6.58 -28.98
C HIS A 220 -2.42 -7.98 -29.00
N VAL A 221 -3.25 -9.03 -28.98
CA VAL A 221 -2.79 -10.42 -29.12
C VAL A 221 -2.07 -10.64 -30.47
N ARG A 222 -2.65 -10.20 -31.58
CA ARG A 222 -2.10 -10.38 -32.93
C ARG A 222 -0.77 -9.65 -33.12
N ASN A 223 -0.71 -8.40 -32.68
CA ASN A 223 0.44 -7.53 -32.83
C ASN A 223 1.51 -7.73 -31.75
N LYS A 224 1.25 -8.62 -30.79
CA LYS A 224 2.10 -8.87 -29.61
C LYS A 224 2.34 -7.58 -28.80
N GLU A 225 1.31 -6.74 -28.72
CA GLU A 225 1.34 -5.51 -27.92
C GLU A 225 1.02 -5.80 -26.45
N PHE A 226 1.39 -4.87 -25.58
CA PHE A 226 0.87 -4.85 -24.22
C PHE A 226 -0.65 -4.73 -24.24
N ILE A 227 -1.35 -5.71 -23.65
CA ILE A 227 -2.79 -5.68 -23.45
C ILE A 227 -3.06 -4.87 -22.18
N ASP A 228 -3.90 -3.84 -22.23
CA ASP A 228 -4.31 -3.08 -21.05
C ASP A 228 -5.44 -3.78 -20.25
N ASP A 229 -5.76 -3.24 -19.06
CA ASP A 229 -6.80 -3.77 -18.18
C ASP A 229 -8.20 -3.70 -18.79
N ALA A 230 -8.50 -2.63 -19.54
CA ALA A 230 -9.80 -2.46 -20.19
C ALA A 230 -10.02 -3.56 -21.24
N CYS A 231 -9.02 -3.83 -22.07
CA CYS A 231 -9.05 -4.90 -23.07
C CYS A 231 -9.11 -6.29 -22.41
N ARG A 232 -8.37 -6.53 -21.32
CA ARG A 232 -8.47 -7.78 -20.53
C ARG A 232 -9.88 -7.97 -19.98
N ALA A 233 -10.45 -6.95 -19.34
CA ALA A 233 -11.79 -6.99 -18.76
C ALA A 233 -12.86 -7.20 -19.84
N ALA A 234 -12.74 -6.53 -20.99
CA ALA A 234 -13.65 -6.70 -22.11
C ALA A 234 -13.65 -8.13 -22.66
N ASN A 235 -12.47 -8.73 -22.82
CA ASN A 235 -12.35 -10.12 -23.24
C ASN A 235 -12.90 -11.08 -22.17
N ALA A 236 -12.57 -10.90 -20.89
CA ALA A 236 -13.10 -11.72 -19.80
C ALA A 236 -14.63 -11.67 -19.73
N ALA A 237 -15.21 -10.47 -19.86
CA ALA A 237 -16.66 -10.29 -19.92
C ALA A 237 -17.27 -10.98 -21.15
N ALA A 238 -16.60 -10.93 -22.31
CA ALA A 238 -17.04 -11.63 -23.51
C ALA A 238 -17.02 -13.16 -23.36
N GLN A 239 -15.99 -13.71 -22.73
CA GLN A 239 -15.89 -15.14 -22.44
C GLN A 239 -16.97 -15.58 -21.44
N ALA A 240 -17.19 -14.81 -20.37
CA ALA A 240 -18.24 -15.08 -19.39
C ALA A 240 -19.66 -14.98 -19.99
N ARG A 241 -19.88 -14.10 -20.98
CA ARG A 241 -21.13 -14.07 -21.76
C ARG A 241 -21.26 -15.32 -22.62
N TYR A 242 -20.23 -15.65 -23.39
CA TYR A 242 -20.23 -16.84 -24.25
C TYR A 242 -20.54 -18.12 -23.48
N ALA A 243 -19.94 -18.29 -22.29
CA ALA A 243 -20.21 -19.43 -21.42
C ALA A 243 -21.67 -19.52 -20.95
N ARG A 244 -22.38 -18.39 -20.83
CA ARG A 244 -23.79 -18.34 -20.37
C ARG A 244 -24.80 -18.41 -21.50
N THR A 245 -24.50 -17.79 -22.65
CA THR A 245 -25.48 -17.55 -23.72
C THR A 245 -25.12 -18.19 -25.06
N GLY A 246 -23.93 -18.77 -25.17
CA GLY A 246 -23.37 -19.25 -26.45
C GLY A 246 -22.95 -18.12 -27.40
N SER A 247 -23.00 -16.85 -26.96
CA SER A 247 -22.66 -15.68 -27.80
C SER A 247 -21.71 -14.72 -27.08
N THR A 248 -20.72 -14.19 -27.81
CA THR A 248 -19.77 -13.19 -27.32
C THR A 248 -20.30 -11.75 -27.45
N LYS A 249 -21.35 -11.54 -28.26
CA LYS A 249 -21.97 -10.22 -28.50
C LYS A 249 -22.81 -9.79 -27.28
N ALA A 250 -22.72 -8.51 -26.91
CA ALA A 250 -23.66 -7.93 -25.96
C ALA A 250 -25.05 -7.89 -26.60
N VAL A 251 -26.09 -8.24 -25.82
CA VAL A 251 -27.47 -7.96 -26.20
C VAL A 251 -27.63 -6.45 -26.06
N GLY A 252 -27.94 -5.78 -27.18
CA GLY A 252 -28.19 -4.34 -27.21
C GLY A 252 -29.52 -3.99 -26.59
#